data_AF-A0A3C1DCX9-F1
#
_entry.id   AF-A0A3C1DCX9-F1
#
_cell.length_a   1.000
_cell.length_b   1.000
_cell.length_c   1.000
_cell.angle_alpha   90.00
_cell.angle_beta   90.00
_cell.angle_gamma   90.00
#
_symmetry.space_group_name_H-M   'P 1'
#
loop_
_entity.id
_entity.type
_entity.pdbx_description
1 polymer ?
#
loop_
_entity_poly.entity_id
_entity_poly.type
_entity_poly.pdbx_seq_one_letter_code
_entity_poly.pdbx_strand_id
1 'polypeptide(L)'
;MQVRAITVQTGRLVCEVAIPEQRHRQTTPRLAAFATGQYPDLPQHACVNDRGPTFGSAMEHTSVAHLLEHVAISIQTRRDDDAQRTFVGTTEWLDEQGGLARVQISFHDDLEALRAFNDATRFVNTAVLTCLS
;
A
#
# COMPACT_ATOMS: atom_id res chain seq x y z
N MET A 1 7.31 8.93 3.64
CA MET A 1 7.37 7.78 4.56
C MET A 1 8.75 7.13 4.52
N GLN A 2 9.10 6.40 5.58
CA GLN A 2 10.33 5.62 5.69
C GLN A 2 10.00 4.20 6.13
N VAL A 3 10.60 3.20 5.49
CA VAL A 3 10.51 1.81 5.97
C VAL A 3 11.48 1.66 7.14
N ARG A 4 10.95 1.25 8.30
CA ARG A 4 11.71 1.09 9.56
C ARG A 4 12.26 -0.31 9.72
N ALA A 5 11.45 -1.30 9.36
CA ALA A 5 11.80 -2.71 9.44
C ALA A 5 11.08 -3.47 8.33
N ILE A 6 11.73 -4.53 7.86
CA ILE A 6 11.13 -5.54 6.98
C ILE A 6 11.47 -6.90 7.58
N THR A 7 10.45 -7.70 7.83
CA THR A 7 10.57 -9.09 8.30
C THR A 7 9.94 -10.00 7.26
N VAL A 8 10.72 -10.96 6.75
CA VAL A 8 10.22 -12.02 5.88
C VAL A 8 9.74 -13.17 6.76
N GLN A 9 8.45 -13.48 6.68
CA GLN A 9 7.84 -14.64 7.32
C GLN A 9 7.39 -15.63 6.25
N THR A 10 6.98 -16.83 6.65
CA THR A 10 6.47 -17.84 5.72
C THR A 10 5.24 -17.31 4.95
N GLY A 11 5.42 -17.04 3.66
CA GLY A 11 4.37 -16.56 2.75
C GLY A 11 3.89 -15.13 3.00
N ARG A 12 4.61 -14.35 3.81
CA ARG A 12 4.19 -12.99 4.19
C ARG A 12 5.36 -12.06 4.47
N LEU A 13 5.33 -10.88 3.88
CA LEU A 13 6.24 -9.78 4.18
C LEU A 13 5.57 -8.88 5.22
N VAL A 14 6.25 -8.60 6.34
CA VAL A 14 5.76 -7.71 7.40
C VAL A 14 6.67 -6.50 7.48
N CYS A 15 6.12 -5.33 7.19
CA CYS A 15 6.85 -4.08 7.11
C CYS A 15 6.33 -3.07 8.14
N GLU A 16 7.24 -2.41 8.84
CA GLU A 16 6.90 -1.25 9.65
C GLU A 16 7.28 0.02 8.90
N VAL A 17 6.35 0.96 8.77
CA VAL A 17 6.51 2.20 8.01
C VAL A 17 6.20 3.42 8.86
N ALA A 18 7.12 4.39 8.87
CA ALA A 18 6.98 5.65 9.56
C ALA A 18 6.53 6.77 8.60
N ILE A 19 5.47 7.47 8.99
CA ILE A 19 4.86 8.61 8.30
C ILE A 19 4.75 9.76 9.33
N PRO A 20 5.88 10.38 9.70
CA PRO A 20 5.93 11.30 10.84
C PRO A 20 5.06 12.55 10.63
N GLU A 21 5.05 13.08 9.40
CA GLU A 21 4.25 14.25 9.05
C GLU A 21 2.76 13.93 9.01
N GLN A 22 1.98 14.51 9.93
CA GLN A 22 0.54 14.23 10.06
C GLN A 22 -0.24 14.45 8.77
N ARG A 23 0.08 15.52 8.03
CA ARG A 23 -0.56 15.84 6.74
C ARG A 23 -0.33 14.79 5.65
N HIS A 24 0.66 13.91 5.80
CA HIS A 24 0.98 12.84 4.85
C HIS A 24 0.41 11.47 5.26
N ARG A 25 -0.35 11.38 6.37
CA ARG A 25 -0.85 10.09 6.89
C ARG A 25 -2.12 9.61 6.20
N GLN A 26 -2.89 10.51 5.60
CA GLN A 26 -4.17 10.23 4.96
C GLN A 26 -4.12 10.53 3.47
N THR A 27 -4.86 9.75 2.69
CA THR A 27 -5.07 10.00 1.28
C THR A 27 -5.99 11.20 1.08
N THR A 28 -5.99 11.73 -0.15
CA THR A 28 -6.91 12.77 -0.61
C THR A 28 -7.42 12.39 -2.01
N PRO A 29 -8.51 13.01 -2.51
CA PRO A 29 -8.97 12.78 -3.88
C PRO A 29 -7.88 13.02 -4.93
N ARG A 30 -7.03 14.04 -4.74
CA ARG A 30 -5.89 14.31 -5.62
C ARG A 30 -4.86 13.18 -5.62
N LEU A 31 -4.51 12.67 -4.44
CA LEU A 31 -3.58 11.54 -4.33
C LEU A 31 -4.18 10.25 -4.89
N ALA A 32 -5.46 10.00 -4.65
CA ALA A 32 -6.18 8.85 -5.20
C ALA A 32 -6.19 8.89 -6.74
N ALA A 33 -6.53 10.04 -7.34
CA ALA A 33 -6.51 10.22 -8.78
C ALA A 33 -5.10 10.02 -9.38
N PHE A 34 -4.06 10.53 -8.72
CA PHE A 34 -2.68 10.32 -9.14
C PHE A 34 -2.30 8.84 -9.13
N ALA A 35 -2.65 8.13 -8.05
CA ALA A 35 -2.38 6.70 -7.91
C ALA A 35 -3.13 5.87 -8.96
N THR A 36 -4.42 6.14 -9.19
CA THR A 36 -5.22 5.48 -10.24
C THR A 36 -4.67 5.74 -11.64
N GLY A 37 -4.10 6.92 -11.90
CA GLY A 37 -3.47 7.24 -13.19
C GLY A 37 -2.27 6.35 -13.52
N GLN A 38 -1.54 5.87 -12.51
CA GLN A 38 -0.40 4.94 -12.68
C GLN A 38 -0.79 3.47 -12.48
N TYR A 39 -1.77 3.23 -11.62
CA TYR A 39 -2.29 1.91 -11.30
C TYR A 39 -3.82 1.85 -11.46
N PRO A 40 -4.33 1.68 -12.70
CA PRO A 40 -5.77 1.74 -12.98
C PRO A 40 -6.61 0.63 -12.36
N ASP A 41 -5.99 -0.46 -11.93
CA ASP A 41 -6.60 -1.62 -11.25
C ASP A 41 -6.86 -1.36 -9.76
N LEU A 42 -6.18 -0.40 -9.12
CA LEU A 42 -6.33 -0.14 -7.68
C LEU A 42 -7.79 0.01 -7.22
N PRO A 43 -8.66 0.77 -7.90
CA PRO A 43 -10.04 0.94 -7.45
C PRO A 43 -10.85 -0.37 -7.46
N GLN A 44 -10.42 -1.36 -8.23
CA GLN A 44 -11.09 -2.66 -8.39
C GLN A 44 -10.63 -3.71 -7.37
N HIS A 45 -9.54 -3.46 -6.63
CA HIS A 45 -9.08 -4.39 -5.60
C HIS A 45 -10.18 -4.60 -4.57
N ALA A 46 -10.49 -5.86 -4.26
CA ALA A 46 -11.33 -6.18 -3.12
C ALA A 46 -10.67 -5.68 -1.83
N CYS A 47 -11.44 -5.02 -0.97
CA CYS A 47 -10.92 -4.44 0.26
C CYS A 47 -12.00 -4.51 1.34
N VAL A 48 -11.64 -5.02 2.51
CA VAL A 48 -12.51 -4.91 3.69
C VAL A 48 -12.34 -3.51 4.27
N ASN A 49 -13.39 -2.71 4.20
CA ASN A 49 -13.44 -1.34 4.74
C ASN A 49 -14.89 -0.98 5.11
N ASP A 50 -15.10 0.21 5.67
CA ASP A 50 -16.39 0.70 6.15
C ASP A 50 -17.23 1.44 5.08
N ARG A 51 -16.72 1.60 3.85
CA ARG A 51 -17.37 2.39 2.78
C ARG A 51 -17.93 1.56 1.63
N GLY A 52 -17.34 0.40 1.33
CA GLY A 52 -17.77 -0.45 0.23
C GLY A 52 -16.87 -1.65 0.01
N PRO A 53 -17.19 -2.51 -0.98
CA PRO A 53 -16.50 -3.79 -1.16
C PRO A 53 -15.11 -3.66 -1.82
N THR A 54 -14.78 -2.49 -2.38
CA THR A 54 -13.52 -2.28 -3.10
C THR A 54 -12.67 -1.21 -2.44
N PHE A 55 -11.37 -1.24 -2.75
CA PHE A 55 -10.42 -0.23 -2.31
C PHE A 55 -10.82 1.14 -2.86
N GLY A 56 -11.34 1.22 -4.08
CA GLY A 56 -11.84 2.46 -4.68
C GLY A 56 -12.89 3.18 -3.82
N SER A 57 -13.73 2.45 -3.08
CA SER A 57 -14.71 3.05 -2.15
C SER A 57 -14.07 3.75 -0.95
N ALA A 58 -12.84 3.38 -0.57
CA ALA A 58 -12.12 3.95 0.57
C ALA A 58 -10.90 4.80 0.18
N MET A 59 -10.41 4.69 -1.05
CA MET A 59 -9.11 5.17 -1.52
C MET A 59 -8.87 6.67 -1.34
N GLU A 60 -9.92 7.50 -1.34
CA GLU A 60 -9.80 8.94 -1.12
C GLU A 60 -9.66 9.31 0.36
N HIS A 61 -10.04 8.42 1.27
CA HIS A 61 -10.18 8.71 2.70
C HIS A 61 -9.66 7.54 3.57
N THR A 62 -8.46 7.06 3.25
CA THR A 62 -7.78 5.96 3.95
C THR A 62 -6.35 6.37 4.32
N SER A 63 -5.66 5.56 5.11
CA SER A 63 -4.26 5.84 5.42
C SER A 63 -3.37 5.69 4.18
N VAL A 64 -2.31 6.50 4.10
CA VAL A 64 -1.27 6.35 3.06
C VAL A 64 -0.55 5.00 3.17
N ALA A 65 -0.48 4.42 4.37
CA ALA A 65 0.02 3.06 4.57
C ALA A 65 -0.88 2.01 3.89
N HIS A 66 -2.20 2.20 3.91
CA HIS A 66 -3.14 1.30 3.25
C HIS A 66 -3.06 1.45 1.71
N LEU A 67 -2.81 2.66 1.21
CA LEU A 67 -2.46 2.85 -0.20
C LEU A 67 -1.17 2.11 -0.59
N LEU A 68 -0.13 2.16 0.26
CA LEU A 68 1.12 1.43 0.03
C LEU A 68 0.89 -0.08 -0.13
N GLU A 69 0.05 -0.66 0.74
CA GLU A 69 -0.33 -2.08 0.66
C GLU A 69 -0.88 -2.43 -0.72
N HIS A 70 -1.91 -1.70 -1.17
CA HIS A 70 -2.57 -1.99 -2.44
C HIS A 70 -1.67 -1.74 -3.65
N VAL A 71 -0.81 -0.72 -3.62
CA VAL A 71 0.20 -0.50 -4.68
C VAL A 71 1.19 -1.65 -4.73
N ALA A 72 1.69 -2.13 -3.59
CA ALA A 72 2.62 -3.26 -3.55
C ALA A 72 1.97 -4.54 -4.09
N ILE A 73 0.70 -4.81 -3.73
CA ILE A 73 -0.07 -5.93 -4.29
C ILE A 73 -0.25 -5.77 -5.80
N SER A 74 -0.65 -4.59 -6.29
CA SER A 74 -0.79 -4.34 -7.73
C SER A 74 0.51 -4.60 -8.49
N ILE A 75 1.66 -4.16 -7.95
CA ILE A 75 2.96 -4.43 -8.58
C ILE A 75 3.28 -5.92 -8.62
N GLN A 76 3.02 -6.68 -7.54
CA GLN A 76 3.19 -8.13 -7.53
C GLN A 76 2.29 -8.81 -8.55
N THR A 77 1.00 -8.51 -8.56
CA THR A 77 0.02 -9.11 -9.49
C THR A 77 0.40 -8.90 -10.94
N ARG A 78 0.94 -7.72 -11.31
CA ARG A 78 1.36 -7.41 -12.68
C ARG A 78 2.63 -8.13 -13.13
N ARG A 79 3.46 -8.58 -12.18
CA ARG A 79 4.71 -9.31 -12.45
C ARG A 79 4.54 -10.82 -12.32
N ASP A 80 3.40 -11.27 -11.79
CA ASP A 80 3.10 -12.68 -11.67
C ASP A 80 2.53 -13.23 -12.99
N ASP A 81 3.07 -14.37 -13.43
CA ASP A 81 2.61 -15.03 -14.65
C ASP A 81 1.33 -15.88 -14.41
N ASP A 82 0.94 -16.11 -13.16
CA ASP A 82 -0.25 -16.89 -12.78
C ASP A 82 -1.45 -15.97 -12.50
N ALA A 83 -2.32 -15.83 -13.50
CA ALA A 83 -3.53 -15.02 -13.41
C ALA A 83 -4.56 -15.48 -12.35
N GLN A 84 -4.44 -16.70 -11.81
CA GLN A 84 -5.30 -17.19 -10.73
C GLN A 84 -4.73 -16.89 -9.34
N ARG A 85 -3.48 -16.43 -9.27
CA ARG A 85 -2.82 -16.15 -8.01
C ARG A 85 -3.44 -14.92 -7.34
N THR A 86 -3.86 -15.12 -6.10
CA THR A 86 -4.39 -14.04 -5.27
C THR A 86 -3.34 -13.62 -4.26
N PHE A 87 -3.12 -12.31 -4.17
CA PHE A 87 -2.33 -11.68 -3.11
C PHE A 87 -3.26 -10.95 -2.16
N VAL A 88 -3.01 -11.08 -0.86
CA VAL A 88 -3.77 -10.42 0.21
C VAL A 88 -2.83 -9.59 1.06
N GLY A 89 -3.37 -8.57 1.71
CA GLY A 89 -2.61 -7.75 2.64
C GLY A 89 -3.46 -7.32 3.82
N THR A 90 -2.78 -6.68 4.77
CA THR A 90 -3.42 -6.00 5.90
C THR A 90 -2.59 -4.80 6.31
N THR A 91 -3.26 -3.70 6.64
CA THR A 91 -2.64 -2.49 7.20
C THR A 91 -3.27 -2.14 8.53
N GLU A 92 -2.44 -1.81 9.50
CA GLU A 92 -2.86 -1.31 10.81
C GLU A 92 -1.92 -0.20 11.31
N TRP A 93 -2.44 0.74 12.10
CA TRP A 93 -1.58 1.65 12.86
C TRP A 93 -1.03 0.93 14.10
N LEU A 94 0.29 0.95 14.28
CA LEU A 94 0.92 0.54 15.54
C LEU A 94 0.96 1.71 16.54
N ASP A 95 1.14 2.92 16.01
CA ASP A 95 1.00 4.19 16.72
C ASP A 95 0.54 5.25 15.71
N GLU A 96 -0.76 5.56 15.71
CA GLU A 96 -1.33 6.54 14.78
C GLU A 96 -0.84 7.97 15.06
N GLN A 97 -0.60 8.32 16.32
CA GLN A 97 -0.14 9.66 16.72
C GLN A 97 1.31 9.89 16.33
N GLY A 98 2.18 8.89 16.53
CA GLY A 98 3.56 8.88 16.06
C GLY A 98 3.71 8.60 14.56
N GLY A 99 2.64 8.15 13.89
CA GLY A 99 2.63 7.85 12.47
C GLY A 99 3.36 6.56 12.10
N LEU A 100 3.36 5.56 12.98
CA LEU A 100 3.92 4.23 12.73
C LEU A 100 2.81 3.25 12.35
N ALA A 101 2.89 2.69 11.14
CA ALA A 101 1.97 1.65 10.66
C ALA A 101 2.71 0.34 10.38
N ARG A 102 1.97 -0.77 10.46
CA ARG A 102 2.37 -2.07 9.95
C ARG A 102 1.63 -2.33 8.65
N VAL A 103 2.37 -2.70 7.61
CA VAL A 103 1.83 -3.16 6.32
C VAL A 103 2.30 -4.58 6.11
N GLN A 104 1.36 -5.47 5.78
CA GLN A 104 1.65 -6.87 5.50
C GLN A 104 1.13 -7.22 4.12
N ILE A 105 1.90 -7.97 3.35
CA ILE A 105 1.50 -8.52 2.05
C ILE A 105 1.88 -9.99 1.98
N SER A 106 0.97 -10.83 1.47
CA SER A 106 1.31 -12.21 1.14
C SER A 106 2.23 -12.25 -0.08
N PHE A 107 3.02 -13.31 -0.19
CA PHE A 107 3.86 -13.54 -1.37
C PHE A 107 4.01 -15.02 -1.66
N HIS A 108 4.49 -15.30 -2.88
CA HIS A 108 4.93 -16.63 -3.30
C HIS A 108 6.45 -16.66 -3.57
N ASP A 109 6.98 -15.54 -4.06
CA ASP A 109 8.41 -15.27 -4.16
C ASP A 109 8.72 -14.04 -3.27
N ASP A 110 9.61 -14.23 -2.29
CA ASP A 110 9.96 -13.20 -1.32
C ASP A 110 10.81 -12.08 -1.94
N LEU A 111 11.65 -12.38 -2.93
CA LEU A 111 12.45 -11.39 -3.64
C LEU A 111 11.56 -10.49 -4.50
N GLU A 112 10.56 -11.03 -5.19
CA GLU A 112 9.59 -10.23 -5.93
C GLU A 112 8.72 -9.38 -5.00
N ALA A 113 8.31 -9.92 -3.84
CA ALA A 113 7.59 -9.14 -2.84
C ALA A 113 8.42 -7.99 -2.27
N LEU A 114 9.70 -8.22 -1.96
CA LEU A 114 10.64 -7.19 -1.52
C LEU A 114 10.85 -6.12 -2.59
N ARG A 115 10.97 -6.51 -3.87
CA ARG A 115 11.08 -5.57 -4.99
C ARG A 115 9.81 -4.74 -5.13
N ALA A 116 8.65 -5.39 -5.15
CA ALA A 116 7.35 -4.73 -5.28
C ALA A 116 7.09 -3.75 -4.14
N PHE A 117 7.40 -4.13 -2.89
CA PHE A 117 7.24 -3.25 -1.74
C PHE A 117 8.15 -2.02 -1.79
N ASN A 118 9.41 -2.20 -2.22
CA ASN A 118 10.35 -1.10 -2.40
C ASN A 118 9.90 -0.14 -3.52
N ASP A 119 9.46 -0.68 -4.65
CA ASP A 119 8.95 0.11 -5.77
C ASP A 119 7.67 0.88 -5.38
N ALA A 120 6.75 0.22 -4.66
CA ALA A 120 5.56 0.84 -4.11
C ALA A 120 5.92 1.97 -3.13
N THR A 121 6.90 1.76 -2.25
CA THR A 121 7.36 2.79 -1.31
C THR A 121 7.89 4.02 -2.04
N ARG A 122 8.72 3.84 -3.06
CA ARG A 122 9.24 4.94 -3.89
C ARG A 122 8.09 5.68 -4.57
N PHE A 123 7.19 4.94 -5.20
CA PHE A 123 6.03 5.49 -5.86
C PHE A 123 5.16 6.33 -4.91
N VAL A 124 4.75 5.77 -3.77
CA VAL A 124 3.88 6.48 -2.83
C VAL A 124 4.58 7.69 -2.23
N ASN A 125 5.89 7.63 -1.99
CA ASN A 125 6.66 8.81 -1.58
C ASN A 125 6.58 9.94 -2.62
N THR A 126 6.81 9.64 -3.89
CA THR A 126 6.68 10.62 -4.98
C THR A 126 5.25 11.15 -5.08
N ALA A 127 4.25 10.28 -5.00
CA ALA A 127 2.85 10.65 -5.09
C ALA A 127 2.42 11.59 -3.95
N VAL A 128 2.80 11.25 -2.71
CA VAL A 128 2.56 12.09 -1.52
C VAL A 128 3.20 13.46 -1.69
N LEU A 129 4.48 13.51 -2.08
CA LEU A 129 5.19 14.77 -2.28
C LEU A 129 4.66 15.61 -3.45
N THR A 130 3.98 14.99 -4.42
CA THR A 130 3.40 15.68 -5.58
C THR A 130 1.99 16.19 -5.29
N CYS A 131 1.24 15.46 -4.46
CA CYS A 131 -0.18 15.71 -4.25
C CYS A 131 -0.50 16.42 -2.93
N LEU A 132 0.36 16.28 -1.92
CA LEU A 132 0.13 16.77 -0.54
C LEU A 132 1.15 17.83 -0.09
N SER A 133 2.03 18.28 -1.00
CA SER A 133 2.97 19.39 -0.79
C SER A 133 2.28 20.75 -0.79
#